data_AF-A0A841IQH3-F1
#
_entry.id   AF-A0A841IQH3-F1
#
_cell.length_a   1.000
_cell.length_b   1.000
_cell.length_c   1.000
_cell.angle_alpha   90.00
_cell.angle_beta   90.00
_cell.angle_gamma   90.00
#
_symmetry.space_group_name_H-M   'P 1'
#
loop_
_entity.id
_entity.type
_entity.pdbx_description
1 polymer ?
#
loop_
_entity_poly.entity_id
_entity_poly.type
_entity_poly.pdbx_seq_one_letter_code
_entity_poly.pdbx_strand_id
1 'polypeptide(L)'
;MPPGGPFGPPPRRLGLFSSPSGIRAAALNATGLGGGYFYLRRWPFFAAALTVTVGLLVTAALTGAADNLLVWVPILLAWFAAAAVHGLFAGRASDERTLAGGGQAPKGALPLLTAGGLALALVAGLTAVWQTGEWRLRVADAAHARGECGPDEAVALYGAVENGFQLSFSPSLMDRARAGAEACALLDGAQRQVAAEDYERALDTYGAYFAHTASRWEDSDGEVADIHLSYAAGLAETADAEYTGAVTPGYEEAMRRAHEIYTVIPVDYEGTAAAGKVPQALTDLYELGTDELDAEYWCDGYDQIEVFRDLDWSLAPEISERIGEERPQAALKCGWEAVDGGKFDRADTMVDVLEADYADYEAEDVEKMVVHIGAGRMEAEMDELTSWGSSEFDTESYGSSGSDDFVFEITNHTPYDMRFLYVGPDRVHGEVSVGPCDDCDVYPADSPPGIDGCFGDGEVLEVALAPGDYRIVVGYGSFDSEPMEANASLGSGGYNETCYYLTEE
;
A
#
# COMPACT_ATOMS: atom_id res chain seq x y z
N MET A 1 84.05 -6.35 -79.26
CA MET A 1 83.28 -7.17 -78.31
C MET A 1 84.22 -7.67 -77.24
N PRO A 2 84.18 -7.15 -76.00
CA PRO A 2 84.86 -7.76 -74.86
C PRO A 2 84.05 -8.96 -74.34
N PRO A 3 84.72 -9.97 -73.74
CA PRO A 3 84.11 -11.24 -73.33
C PRO A 3 83.25 -11.06 -72.06
N GLY A 4 82.15 -11.82 -72.00
CA GLY A 4 81.25 -11.87 -70.86
C GLY A 4 81.97 -12.29 -69.58
N GLY A 5 81.88 -11.43 -68.56
CA GLY A 5 82.30 -11.78 -67.21
C GLY A 5 81.46 -12.94 -66.66
N PRO A 6 82.04 -13.79 -65.79
CA PRO A 6 81.37 -14.96 -65.26
C PRO A 6 80.12 -14.57 -64.49
N PHE A 7 79.00 -15.21 -64.81
CA PHE A 7 77.80 -15.20 -63.97
C PHE A 7 78.23 -15.59 -62.56
N GLY A 8 78.19 -14.64 -61.62
CA GLY A 8 78.39 -14.94 -60.21
C GLY A 8 77.44 -16.07 -59.77
N PRO A 9 77.82 -16.89 -58.79
CA PRO A 9 76.97 -17.96 -58.30
C PRO A 9 75.57 -17.41 -57.98
N PRO A 10 74.49 -18.15 -58.30
CA PRO A 10 73.14 -17.68 -58.02
C PRO A 10 73.05 -17.30 -56.54
N PRO A 11 72.39 -16.18 -56.20
CA PRO A 11 72.31 -15.72 -54.83
C PRO A 11 71.75 -16.86 -53.97
N ARG A 12 72.51 -17.26 -52.95
CA ARG A 12 72.08 -18.29 -52.01
C ARG A 12 70.80 -17.81 -51.34
N ARG A 13 69.67 -18.44 -51.69
CA ARG A 13 68.41 -18.25 -50.97
C ARG A 13 68.60 -18.74 -49.55
N LEU A 14 68.36 -17.87 -48.57
CA LEU A 14 68.39 -18.26 -47.15
C LEU A 14 67.20 -19.17 -46.83
N GLY A 15 67.21 -19.93 -45.74
CA GLY A 15 66.01 -20.51 -45.18
C GLY A 15 65.10 -19.43 -44.58
N LEU A 16 63.80 -19.69 -44.48
CA LEU A 16 62.84 -18.71 -43.95
C LEU A 16 63.18 -18.27 -42.51
N PHE A 17 63.62 -19.23 -41.68
CA PHE A 17 64.04 -19.00 -40.30
C PHE A 17 65.56 -18.86 -40.13
N SER A 18 66.33 -18.87 -41.21
CA SER A 18 67.78 -18.70 -41.13
C SER A 18 68.22 -17.25 -41.30
N SER A 19 67.29 -16.32 -41.52
CA SER A 19 67.55 -14.88 -41.63
C SER A 19 67.47 -14.21 -40.25
N PRO A 20 68.59 -13.68 -39.71
CA PRO A 20 68.58 -12.95 -38.45
C PRO A 20 67.68 -11.71 -38.48
N SER A 21 67.66 -10.97 -39.59
CA SER A 21 66.81 -9.79 -39.73
C SER A 21 65.34 -10.17 -39.90
N GLY A 22 65.04 -11.30 -40.53
CA GLY A 22 63.69 -11.86 -40.64
C GLY A 22 63.09 -12.19 -39.29
N ILE A 23 63.80 -12.97 -38.46
CA ILE A 23 63.32 -13.33 -37.11
C ILE A 23 63.09 -12.08 -36.25
N ARG A 24 64.02 -11.12 -36.28
CA ARG A 24 63.91 -9.87 -35.52
C ARG A 24 62.74 -9.01 -35.97
N ALA A 25 62.56 -8.84 -37.28
CA ALA A 25 61.46 -8.08 -37.83
C ALA A 25 60.11 -8.75 -37.53
N ALA A 26 60.04 -10.09 -37.60
CA ALA A 26 58.85 -10.85 -37.21
C ALA A 26 58.51 -10.65 -35.73
N ALA A 27 59.49 -10.80 -34.83
CA ALA A 27 59.30 -10.60 -33.40
C ALA A 27 58.85 -9.16 -33.05
N LEU A 28 59.46 -8.15 -33.68
CA LEU A 28 59.06 -6.75 -33.49
C LEU A 28 57.70 -6.40 -34.10
N ASN A 29 57.25 -7.11 -35.14
CA ASN A 29 55.92 -6.91 -35.70
C ASN A 29 54.83 -7.68 -34.93
N ALA A 30 55.19 -8.79 -34.28
CA ALA A 30 54.27 -9.55 -33.44
C ALA A 30 53.75 -8.77 -32.23
N THR A 31 54.40 -7.66 -31.85
CA THR A 31 53.91 -6.74 -30.81
C THR A 31 52.75 -5.84 -31.29
N GLY A 32 52.39 -5.91 -32.57
CA GLY A 32 51.34 -5.07 -33.17
C GLY A 32 51.79 -3.65 -33.53
N LEU A 33 52.94 -3.18 -33.04
CA LEU A 33 53.42 -1.81 -33.27
C LEU A 33 54.13 -1.60 -34.62
N GLY A 34 54.29 -2.66 -35.43
CA GLY A 34 55.01 -2.58 -36.71
C GLY A 34 56.53 -2.33 -36.57
N GLY A 35 57.11 -2.56 -35.39
CA GLY A 35 58.50 -2.21 -35.08
C GLY A 35 59.54 -2.88 -36.00
N GLY A 36 59.20 -4.00 -36.63
CA GLY A 36 60.05 -4.68 -37.61
C GLY A 36 60.19 -3.89 -38.90
N TYR A 37 59.15 -3.20 -39.35
CA TYR A 37 59.24 -2.30 -40.51
C TYR A 37 60.07 -1.07 -40.22
N PHE A 38 59.94 -0.52 -39.01
CA PHE A 38 60.78 0.57 -38.53
C PHE A 38 62.27 0.16 -38.49
N TYR A 39 62.57 -1.02 -37.91
CA TYR A 39 63.91 -1.60 -37.88
C TYR A 39 64.52 -1.77 -39.29
N LEU A 40 63.71 -2.23 -40.26
CA LEU A 40 64.12 -2.37 -41.66
C LEU A 40 64.10 -1.04 -42.45
N ARG A 41 63.79 0.10 -41.81
CA ARG A 41 63.63 1.43 -42.42
C ARG A 41 62.61 1.47 -43.56
N ARG A 42 61.59 0.62 -43.50
CA ARG A 42 60.48 0.56 -44.45
C ARG A 42 59.31 1.43 -44.00
N TRP A 43 59.50 2.74 -44.04
CA TRP A 43 58.54 3.73 -43.54
C TRP A 43 57.10 3.58 -44.04
N PRO A 44 56.83 3.30 -45.33
CA PRO A 44 55.44 3.15 -45.79
C PRO A 44 54.72 1.96 -45.14
N PHE A 45 55.44 0.85 -44.96
CA PHE A 45 54.88 -0.34 -44.31
C PHE A 45 54.71 -0.15 -42.81
N PHE A 46 55.61 0.60 -42.16
CA PHE A 46 55.47 0.98 -40.76
C PHE A 46 54.21 1.84 -40.57
N ALA A 47 54.04 2.89 -41.38
CA ALA A 47 52.87 3.77 -41.32
C ALA A 47 51.57 2.98 -41.56
N ALA A 48 51.52 2.14 -42.60
CA ALA A 48 50.36 1.31 -42.88
C ALA A 48 50.03 0.34 -41.73
N ALA A 49 51.04 -0.33 -41.17
CA ALA A 49 50.84 -1.27 -40.06
C ALA A 49 50.33 -0.56 -38.80
N LEU A 50 50.86 0.63 -38.50
CA LEU A 50 50.41 1.45 -37.38
C LEU A 50 48.96 1.91 -37.60
N THR A 51 48.63 2.42 -38.78
CA THR A 51 47.27 2.86 -39.13
C THR A 51 46.26 1.73 -38.99
N VAL A 52 46.57 0.53 -39.49
CA VAL A 52 45.67 -0.63 -39.35
C VAL A 52 45.52 -1.03 -37.89
N THR A 53 46.60 -1.05 -37.11
CA THR A 53 46.54 -1.41 -35.69
C THR A 53 45.72 -0.41 -34.89
N VAL A 54 45.96 0.89 -35.08
CA VAL A 54 45.17 1.96 -34.45
C VAL A 54 43.72 1.87 -34.89
N GLY A 55 43.46 1.67 -36.19
CA GLY A 55 42.11 1.50 -36.73
C GLY A 55 41.37 0.33 -36.08
N LEU A 56 42.01 -0.84 -36.00
CA LEU A 56 41.44 -2.02 -35.34
C LEU A 56 41.14 -1.77 -33.87
N LEU A 57 42.05 -1.13 -33.12
CA LEU A 57 41.82 -0.81 -31.71
C LEU A 57 40.69 0.21 -31.53
N VAL A 58 40.63 1.25 -32.35
CA VAL A 58 39.54 2.24 -32.30
C VAL A 58 38.21 1.58 -32.65
N THR A 59 38.14 0.76 -33.70
CA THR A 59 36.92 0.03 -34.03
C THR A 59 36.53 -0.95 -32.92
N ALA A 60 37.49 -1.65 -32.32
CA ALA A 60 37.25 -2.53 -31.19
C ALA A 60 36.64 -1.74 -30.01
N ALA A 61 37.22 -0.59 -29.65
CA ALA A 61 36.69 0.27 -28.59
C ALA A 61 35.26 0.73 -28.89
N LEU A 62 34.98 1.19 -30.12
CA LEU A 62 33.68 1.72 -30.52
C LEU A 62 32.57 0.65 -30.65
N THR A 63 32.94 -0.63 -30.78
CA THR A 63 31.99 -1.74 -30.99
C THR A 63 31.91 -2.70 -29.79
N GLY A 64 32.44 -2.29 -28.64
CA GLY A 64 32.35 -3.08 -27.42
C GLY A 64 33.29 -4.29 -27.42
N ALA A 65 34.60 -4.05 -27.48
CA ALA A 65 35.60 -5.13 -27.49
C ALA A 65 35.53 -6.03 -26.27
N ALA A 66 35.15 -5.47 -25.11
CA ALA A 66 34.96 -6.22 -23.87
C ALA A 66 33.82 -7.23 -24.00
N ASP A 67 32.71 -6.86 -24.64
CA ASP A 67 31.55 -7.75 -24.82
C ASP A 67 31.76 -8.78 -25.94
N ASN A 68 32.66 -8.48 -26.89
CA ASN A 68 32.90 -9.29 -28.09
C ASN A 68 34.33 -9.87 -28.14
N LEU A 69 34.83 -10.33 -27.00
CA LEU A 69 36.17 -10.92 -26.85
C LEU A 69 36.48 -11.99 -27.90
N LEU A 70 35.52 -12.89 -28.15
CA LEU A 70 35.66 -14.00 -29.10
C LEU A 70 35.77 -13.53 -30.56
N VAL A 71 35.36 -12.30 -30.87
CA VAL A 71 35.48 -11.71 -32.21
C VAL A 71 36.80 -10.94 -32.32
N TRP A 72 37.07 -10.06 -31.36
CA TRP A 72 38.19 -9.13 -31.43
C TRP A 72 39.55 -9.77 -31.19
N VAL A 73 39.64 -10.75 -30.28
CA VAL A 73 40.91 -11.44 -30.00
C VAL A 73 41.42 -12.18 -31.25
N PRO A 74 40.63 -13.02 -31.95
CA PRO A 74 41.09 -13.66 -33.18
C PRO A 74 41.45 -12.68 -34.29
N ILE A 75 40.70 -11.58 -34.46
CA ILE A 75 41.00 -10.56 -35.47
C ILE A 75 42.38 -9.92 -35.20
N LEU A 76 42.64 -9.51 -33.97
CA LEU A 76 43.91 -8.92 -33.57
C LEU A 76 45.06 -9.93 -33.70
N LEU A 77 44.86 -11.17 -33.26
CA LEU A 77 45.86 -12.24 -33.40
C LEU A 77 46.18 -12.55 -34.87
N ALA A 78 45.16 -12.62 -35.74
CA ALA A 78 45.34 -12.84 -37.17
C ALA A 78 46.12 -11.68 -37.81
N TRP A 79 45.82 -10.44 -37.44
CA TRP A 79 46.55 -9.26 -37.88
C TRP A 79 48.02 -9.28 -37.43
N PHE A 80 48.28 -9.57 -36.16
CA PHE A 80 49.65 -9.65 -35.62
C PHE A 80 50.44 -10.78 -36.26
N ALA A 81 49.82 -11.94 -36.49
CA ALA A 81 50.42 -13.06 -37.21
C ALA A 81 50.76 -12.67 -38.66
N ALA A 82 49.85 -12.02 -39.38
CA ALA A 82 50.09 -11.55 -40.75
C ALA A 82 51.25 -10.53 -40.80
N ALA A 83 51.29 -9.57 -39.87
CA ALA A 83 52.37 -8.58 -39.77
C ALA A 83 53.73 -9.23 -39.43
N ALA A 84 53.74 -10.24 -38.56
CA ALA A 84 54.93 -11.00 -38.20
C ALA A 84 55.46 -11.84 -39.39
N VAL A 85 54.58 -12.57 -40.08
CA VAL A 85 54.92 -13.36 -41.27
C VAL A 85 55.46 -12.45 -42.37
N HIS A 86 54.80 -11.32 -42.64
CA HIS A 86 55.29 -10.36 -43.63
C HIS A 86 56.64 -9.74 -43.21
N GLY A 87 56.83 -9.46 -41.92
CA GLY A 87 58.12 -9.04 -41.35
C GLY A 87 59.24 -10.06 -41.60
N LEU A 88 58.94 -11.35 -41.45
CA LEU A 88 59.87 -12.47 -41.71
C LEU A 88 60.36 -12.45 -43.17
N PHE A 89 59.44 -12.34 -44.13
CA PHE A 89 59.76 -12.24 -45.55
C PHE A 89 60.51 -10.94 -45.90
N ALA A 90 60.08 -9.81 -45.34
CA ALA A 90 60.70 -8.50 -45.59
C ALA A 90 62.14 -8.43 -45.07
N GLY A 91 62.41 -9.00 -43.89
CA GLY A 91 63.73 -9.08 -43.29
C GLY A 91 64.65 -10.05 -44.04
N ARG A 92 64.13 -11.22 -44.44
CA ARG A 92 64.84 -12.16 -45.31
C ARG A 92 65.28 -11.51 -46.62
N ALA A 93 64.36 -10.83 -47.30
CA ALA A 93 64.67 -10.13 -48.56
C ALA A 93 65.68 -8.97 -48.38
N SER A 94 65.81 -8.43 -47.16
CA SER A 94 66.83 -7.44 -46.82
C SER A 94 68.20 -8.11 -46.65
N ASP A 95 68.28 -9.21 -45.89
CA ASP A 95 69.53 -9.95 -45.69
C ASP A 95 70.08 -10.53 -47.00
N GLU A 96 69.21 -11.08 -47.87
CA GLU A 96 69.61 -11.57 -49.19
C GLU A 96 70.22 -10.46 -50.06
N ARG A 97 69.67 -9.23 -50.01
CA ARG A 97 70.23 -8.06 -50.70
C ARG A 97 71.57 -7.63 -50.12
N THR A 98 71.72 -7.62 -48.80
CA THR A 98 72.98 -7.26 -48.13
C THR A 98 74.09 -8.28 -48.45
N LEU A 99 73.78 -9.57 -48.42
CA LEU A 99 74.73 -10.64 -48.77
C LEU A 99 75.11 -10.61 -50.26
N ALA A 100 74.16 -10.35 -51.15
CA ALA A 100 74.44 -10.20 -52.59
C ALA A 100 75.35 -9.00 -52.88
N GLY A 101 75.29 -7.95 -52.05
CA GLY A 101 76.20 -6.81 -52.09
C GLY A 101 77.55 -7.02 -51.39
N GLY A 102 77.85 -8.23 -50.90
CA GLY A 102 79.10 -8.55 -50.21
C GLY A 102 79.16 -8.13 -48.73
N GLY A 103 78.06 -7.64 -48.16
CA GLY A 103 77.97 -7.28 -46.74
C GLY A 103 77.74 -8.49 -45.83
N GLN A 104 77.94 -8.30 -44.52
CA GLN A 104 77.57 -9.29 -43.51
C GLN A 104 76.19 -8.99 -42.89
N ALA A 105 75.43 -10.04 -42.61
CA ALA A 105 74.17 -9.91 -41.88
C ALA A 105 74.41 -9.40 -40.45
N PRO A 106 73.57 -8.49 -39.92
CA PRO A 106 73.75 -7.91 -38.60
C PRO A 106 73.59 -8.97 -37.49
N LYS A 107 74.55 -9.06 -36.56
CA LYS A 107 74.58 -10.09 -35.49
C LYS A 107 74.05 -9.64 -34.11
N GLY A 108 73.60 -8.39 -33.94
CA GLY A 108 73.21 -7.86 -32.64
C GLY A 108 71.87 -8.42 -32.10
N ALA A 109 71.84 -8.85 -30.83
CA ALA A 109 70.62 -9.30 -30.14
C ALA A 109 69.65 -8.16 -29.76
N LEU A 110 70.10 -6.90 -29.85
CA LEU A 110 69.36 -5.71 -29.42
C LEU A 110 67.90 -5.67 -29.89
N PRO A 111 67.54 -5.98 -31.15
CA PRO A 111 66.14 -5.90 -31.61
C PRO A 111 65.21 -6.94 -30.96
N LEU A 112 65.75 -8.09 -30.53
CA LEU A 112 64.98 -9.09 -29.77
C LEU A 112 64.73 -8.61 -28.34
N LEU A 113 65.72 -7.96 -27.71
CA LEU A 113 65.54 -7.31 -26.41
C LEU A 113 64.52 -6.17 -26.51
N THR A 114 64.54 -5.40 -27.60
CA THR A 114 63.53 -4.36 -27.87
C THR A 114 62.14 -4.97 -28.04
N ALA A 115 62.00 -6.07 -28.77
CA ALA A 115 60.71 -6.76 -28.91
C ALA A 115 60.19 -7.29 -27.57
N GLY A 116 61.06 -7.90 -26.76
CA GLY A 116 60.72 -8.34 -25.40
C GLY A 116 60.32 -7.17 -24.49
N GLY A 117 61.05 -6.06 -24.54
CA GLY A 117 60.71 -4.84 -23.82
C GLY A 117 59.36 -4.23 -24.25
N LEU A 118 59.07 -4.21 -25.55
CA LEU A 118 57.77 -3.74 -26.07
C LEU A 118 56.61 -4.65 -25.67
N ALA A 119 56.81 -5.97 -25.68
CA ALA A 119 55.80 -6.91 -25.20
C ALA A 119 55.51 -6.71 -23.70
N LEU A 120 56.55 -6.54 -22.88
CA LEU A 120 56.40 -6.21 -21.47
C LEU A 120 55.68 -4.87 -21.26
N ALA A 121 56.02 -3.85 -22.05
CA ALA A 121 55.35 -2.55 -21.98
C ALA A 121 53.86 -2.64 -22.36
N LEU A 122 53.50 -3.46 -23.36
CA LEU A 122 52.12 -3.72 -23.74
C LEU A 122 51.35 -4.39 -22.59
N VAL A 123 51.91 -5.45 -22.00
CA VAL A 123 51.29 -6.15 -20.86
C VAL A 123 51.13 -5.21 -19.67
N ALA A 124 52.15 -4.41 -19.36
CA ALA A 124 52.08 -3.42 -18.29
C ALA A 124 51.02 -2.34 -18.58
N GLY A 125 50.90 -1.89 -19.83
CA GLY A 125 49.88 -0.93 -20.25
C GLY A 125 48.46 -1.48 -20.12
N LEU A 126 48.21 -2.71 -20.60
CA LEU A 126 46.92 -3.38 -20.45
C LEU A 126 46.57 -3.59 -18.97
N THR A 127 47.55 -4.00 -18.16
CA THR A 127 47.37 -4.15 -16.71
C THR A 127 47.06 -2.80 -16.06
N ALA A 128 47.71 -1.71 -16.47
CA ALA A 128 47.43 -0.37 -15.95
C ALA A 128 46.03 0.13 -16.34
N VAL A 129 45.59 -0.12 -17.58
CA VAL A 129 44.21 0.19 -18.02
C VAL A 129 43.20 -0.58 -17.19
N TRP A 130 43.41 -1.89 -17.00
CA TRP A 130 42.54 -2.71 -16.16
C TRP A 130 42.51 -2.24 -14.70
N GLN A 131 43.67 -2.00 -14.08
CA GLN A 131 43.76 -1.49 -12.70
C GLN A 131 43.08 -0.13 -12.53
N THR A 132 43.19 0.75 -13.54
CA THR A 132 42.51 2.05 -13.53
C THR A 132 40.99 1.87 -13.62
N GLY A 133 40.52 0.92 -14.44
CA GLY A 133 39.10 0.55 -14.53
C GLY A 133 38.55 0.02 -13.19
N GLU A 134 39.26 -0.89 -12.54
CA GLU A 134 38.90 -1.41 -11.21
C GLU A 134 38.92 -0.32 -10.12
N TRP A 135 39.85 0.64 -10.20
CA TRP A 135 39.85 1.78 -9.29
C TRP A 135 38.63 2.67 -9.50
N ARG A 136 38.29 3.00 -10.75
CA ARG A 136 37.10 3.78 -11.09
C ARG A 136 35.81 3.08 -10.67
N LEU A 137 35.71 1.77 -10.87
CA LEU A 137 34.58 0.99 -10.42
C LEU A 137 34.42 1.04 -8.90
N ARG A 138 35.51 0.92 -8.14
CA ARG A 138 35.46 1.06 -6.67
C ARG A 138 35.02 2.45 -6.21
N VAL A 139 35.37 3.50 -6.95
CA VAL A 139 34.88 4.86 -6.66
C VAL A 139 33.37 4.95 -6.91
N ALA A 140 32.87 4.34 -7.99
CA ALA A 140 31.44 4.24 -8.27
C ALA A 140 30.69 3.41 -7.20
N ASP A 141 31.22 2.24 -6.83
CA ASP A 141 30.70 1.38 -5.76
C ASP A 141 30.63 2.15 -4.42
N ALA A 142 31.67 2.94 -4.11
CA ALA A 142 31.70 3.73 -2.88
C ALA A 142 30.67 4.86 -2.87
N ALA A 143 30.42 5.52 -4.01
CA ALA A 143 29.36 6.53 -4.13
C ALA A 143 27.97 5.87 -4.01
N HIS A 144 27.77 4.75 -4.70
CA HIS A 144 26.54 3.95 -4.60
C HIS A 144 26.28 3.50 -3.15
N ALA A 145 27.29 3.04 -2.42
CA ALA A 145 27.17 2.65 -1.01
C ALA A 145 26.77 3.81 -0.08
N ARG A 146 26.97 5.07 -0.48
CA ARG A 146 26.50 6.26 0.25
C ARG A 146 25.11 6.73 -0.18
N GLY A 147 24.45 6.02 -1.10
CA GLY A 147 23.16 6.42 -1.66
C GLY A 147 23.25 7.54 -2.71
N GLU A 148 24.46 7.90 -3.16
CA GLU A 148 24.70 8.96 -4.15
C GLU A 148 24.43 8.43 -5.58
N CYS A 149 23.16 8.19 -5.87
CA CYS A 149 22.70 7.58 -7.13
C CYS A 149 22.15 8.57 -8.16
N GLY A 150 22.36 9.87 -7.95
CA GLY A 150 21.96 10.88 -8.91
C GLY A 150 22.61 10.70 -10.29
N PRO A 151 22.03 11.32 -11.34
CA PRO A 151 22.50 11.17 -12.73
C PRO A 151 23.95 11.62 -12.92
N ASP A 152 24.44 12.54 -12.10
CA ASP A 152 25.81 13.08 -12.14
C ASP A 152 26.76 12.43 -11.11
N GLU A 153 26.30 11.40 -10.38
CA GLU A 153 27.02 10.78 -9.25
C GLU A 153 27.48 9.36 -9.60
N ALA A 154 27.03 8.32 -8.87
CA ALA A 154 27.47 6.95 -9.11
C ALA A 154 27.09 6.44 -10.52
N VAL A 155 25.91 6.80 -11.05
CA VAL A 155 25.49 6.41 -12.40
C VAL A 155 26.47 6.94 -13.46
N ALA A 156 26.87 8.22 -13.37
CA ALA A 156 27.88 8.80 -14.27
C ALA A 156 29.23 8.11 -14.14
N LEU A 157 29.63 7.72 -12.92
CA LEU A 157 30.89 7.01 -12.67
C LEU A 157 30.88 5.59 -13.28
N TYR A 158 29.78 4.85 -13.16
CA TYR A 158 29.61 3.56 -13.84
C TYR A 158 29.63 3.71 -15.37
N GLY A 159 28.93 4.71 -15.90
CA GLY A 159 28.94 5.02 -17.34
C GLY A 159 30.33 5.41 -17.85
N ALA A 160 31.15 6.09 -17.03
CA ALA A 160 32.54 6.38 -17.37
C ALA A 160 33.42 5.12 -17.41
N VAL A 161 33.12 4.11 -16.58
CA VAL A 161 33.79 2.80 -16.65
C VAL A 161 33.42 2.08 -17.95
N GLU A 162 32.13 2.02 -18.27
CA GLU A 162 31.63 1.36 -19.48
C GLU A 162 32.18 2.01 -20.75
N ASN A 163 32.19 3.34 -20.84
CA ASN A 163 32.66 4.06 -22.02
C ASN A 163 34.20 4.12 -22.12
N GLY A 164 34.90 4.21 -20.99
CA GLY A 164 36.34 4.48 -20.95
C GLY A 164 37.22 3.23 -21.05
N PHE A 165 36.72 2.05 -20.69
CA PHE A 165 37.53 0.85 -20.49
C PHE A 165 37.17 -0.33 -21.39
N GLN A 166 36.52 -0.07 -22.54
CA GLN A 166 36.22 -1.08 -23.56
C GLN A 166 37.46 -1.85 -24.04
N LEU A 167 38.62 -1.18 -24.08
CA LEU A 167 39.91 -1.78 -24.45
C LEU A 167 40.59 -2.60 -23.34
N SER A 168 39.97 -2.71 -22.16
CA SER A 168 40.46 -3.60 -21.10
C SER A 168 40.23 -5.08 -21.43
N PHE A 169 39.35 -5.39 -22.40
CA PHE A 169 38.95 -6.76 -22.75
C PHE A 169 38.45 -7.57 -21.53
N SER A 170 37.75 -6.90 -20.60
CA SER A 170 37.24 -7.51 -19.36
C SER A 170 35.70 -7.43 -19.33
N PRO A 171 34.98 -8.49 -19.77
CA PRO A 171 33.52 -8.54 -19.70
C PRO A 171 33.00 -8.32 -18.28
N SER A 172 33.65 -8.96 -17.30
CA SER A 172 33.27 -8.86 -15.88
C SER A 172 33.40 -7.45 -15.30
N LEU A 173 34.22 -6.58 -15.90
CA LEU A 173 34.28 -5.17 -15.49
C LEU A 173 33.06 -4.41 -16.03
N MET A 174 32.66 -4.67 -17.29
CA MET A 174 31.51 -4.02 -17.92
C MET A 174 30.20 -4.49 -17.30
N ASP A 175 30.04 -5.80 -17.09
CA ASP A 175 28.84 -6.39 -16.49
C ASP A 175 28.59 -5.84 -15.08
N ARG A 176 29.66 -5.74 -14.26
CA ARG A 176 29.55 -5.13 -12.92
C ARG A 176 29.21 -3.65 -12.97
N ALA A 177 29.80 -2.89 -13.92
CA ALA A 177 29.49 -1.48 -14.06
C ALA A 177 28.03 -1.26 -14.48
N ARG A 178 27.53 -2.06 -15.43
CA ARG A 178 26.14 -1.99 -15.89
C ARG A 178 25.16 -2.40 -14.81
N ALA A 179 25.40 -3.52 -14.13
CA ALA A 179 24.57 -3.96 -13.01
C ALA A 179 24.57 -2.94 -11.86
N GLY A 180 25.71 -2.29 -11.61
CA GLY A 180 25.81 -1.19 -10.65
C GLY A 180 24.97 0.02 -11.04
N ALA A 181 25.02 0.43 -12.32
CA ALA A 181 24.18 1.52 -12.84
C ALA A 181 22.68 1.19 -12.80
N GLU A 182 22.29 -0.04 -13.14
CA GLU A 182 20.90 -0.51 -13.07
C GLU A 182 20.36 -0.49 -11.63
N ALA A 183 21.12 -1.03 -10.67
CA ALA A 183 20.77 -0.96 -9.26
C ALA A 183 20.61 0.50 -8.78
N CYS A 184 21.55 1.35 -9.18
CA CYS A 184 21.55 2.75 -8.76
C CYS A 184 20.36 3.53 -9.36
N ALA A 185 19.92 3.18 -10.57
CA ALA A 185 18.70 3.73 -11.16
C ALA A 185 17.42 3.31 -10.41
N LEU A 186 17.39 2.11 -9.81
CA LEU A 186 16.30 1.70 -8.91
C LEU A 186 16.29 2.56 -7.65
N LEU A 187 17.46 2.76 -7.01
CA LEU A 187 17.58 3.57 -5.79
C LEU A 187 17.15 5.03 -6.02
N ASP A 188 17.68 5.68 -7.07
CA ASP A 188 17.26 7.05 -7.45
C ASP A 188 15.76 7.11 -7.80
N GLY A 189 15.23 6.05 -8.43
CA GLY A 189 13.80 5.91 -8.72
C GLY A 189 12.95 5.89 -7.45
N ALA A 190 13.34 5.10 -6.45
CA ALA A 190 12.66 5.01 -5.16
C ALA A 190 12.70 6.35 -4.40
N GLN A 191 13.88 6.97 -4.30
CA GLN A 191 14.04 8.28 -3.64
C GLN A 191 13.20 9.38 -4.29
N ARG A 192 13.08 9.38 -5.62
CA ARG A 192 12.19 10.32 -6.33
C ARG A 192 10.70 10.06 -6.07
N GLN A 193 10.30 8.80 -5.85
CA GLN A 193 8.93 8.46 -5.50
C GLN A 193 8.59 8.90 -4.07
N VAL A 194 9.52 8.73 -3.12
CA VAL A 194 9.41 9.30 -1.76
C VAL A 194 9.25 10.81 -1.81
N ALA A 195 10.08 11.50 -2.60
CA ALA A 195 10.00 12.95 -2.77
C ALA A 195 8.68 13.42 -3.44
N ALA A 196 7.94 12.51 -4.07
CA ALA A 196 6.63 12.75 -4.66
C ALA A 196 5.47 12.20 -3.80
N GLU A 197 5.76 11.73 -2.58
CA GLU A 197 4.81 11.12 -1.64
C GLU A 197 4.10 9.86 -2.19
N ASP A 198 4.68 9.21 -3.21
CA ASP A 198 4.21 7.93 -3.76
C ASP A 198 4.84 6.76 -3.01
N TYR A 199 4.49 6.63 -1.72
CA TYR A 199 5.17 5.74 -0.78
C TYR A 199 5.01 4.25 -1.11
N GLU A 200 3.84 3.80 -1.56
CA GLU A 200 3.61 2.40 -1.94
C GLU A 200 4.57 1.99 -3.05
N ARG A 201 4.64 2.81 -4.11
CA ARG A 201 5.54 2.56 -5.23
C ARG A 201 7.01 2.67 -4.83
N ALA A 202 7.34 3.61 -3.94
CA ALA A 202 8.69 3.77 -3.40
C ALA A 202 9.16 2.51 -2.68
N LEU A 203 8.34 1.95 -1.78
CA LEU A 203 8.64 0.75 -1.02
C LEU A 203 8.82 -0.48 -1.93
N ASP A 204 7.98 -0.63 -2.96
CA ASP A 204 8.15 -1.66 -3.99
C ASP A 204 9.48 -1.52 -4.74
N THR A 205 9.83 -0.27 -5.09
CA THR A 205 11.07 0.02 -5.81
C THR A 205 12.31 -0.21 -4.92
N TYR A 206 12.24 0.12 -3.63
CA TYR A 206 13.26 -0.25 -2.64
C TYR A 206 13.39 -1.76 -2.50
N GLY A 207 12.28 -2.51 -2.46
CA GLY A 207 12.30 -3.97 -2.46
C GLY A 207 13.02 -4.55 -3.68
N ALA A 208 12.74 -4.01 -4.87
CA ALA A 208 13.45 -4.37 -6.11
C ALA A 208 14.94 -4.01 -6.06
N TYR A 209 15.29 -2.86 -5.48
CA TYR A 209 16.66 -2.44 -5.25
C TYR A 209 17.42 -3.43 -4.37
N PHE A 210 16.90 -3.75 -3.17
CA PHE A 210 17.57 -4.66 -2.24
C PHE A 210 17.68 -6.09 -2.76
N ALA A 211 16.73 -6.54 -3.58
CA ALA A 211 16.79 -7.83 -4.26
C ALA A 211 17.84 -7.88 -5.41
N HIS A 212 18.29 -6.72 -5.89
CA HIS A 212 19.24 -6.64 -7.00
C HIS A 212 20.65 -7.06 -6.57
N THR A 213 21.32 -7.93 -7.32
CA THR A 213 22.63 -8.50 -6.93
C THR A 213 23.78 -7.49 -6.83
N ALA A 214 23.57 -6.29 -7.36
CA ALA A 214 24.53 -5.18 -7.34
C ALA A 214 24.10 -4.04 -6.40
N SER A 215 23.13 -4.27 -5.50
CA SER A 215 22.83 -3.35 -4.40
C SER A 215 24.07 -3.13 -3.53
N ARG A 216 24.22 -1.90 -3.05
CA ARG A 216 25.42 -1.46 -2.30
C ARG A 216 25.09 -0.53 -1.14
N TRP A 217 24.05 0.29 -1.29
CA TRP A 217 23.53 1.10 -0.22
C TRP A 217 22.87 0.19 0.81
N GLU A 218 23.24 0.40 2.06
CA GLU A 218 22.63 -0.23 3.22
C GLU A 218 21.78 0.85 3.89
N ASP A 219 20.57 0.52 4.31
CA ASP A 219 19.71 1.45 5.06
C ASP A 219 20.19 1.58 6.53
N SER A 220 21.40 2.10 6.71
CA SER A 220 22.01 2.23 8.05
C SER A 220 21.36 3.29 8.93
N ASP A 221 20.64 4.20 8.28
CA ASP A 221 20.08 5.43 8.84
C ASP A 221 18.63 5.19 9.28
N GLY A 222 18.00 4.13 8.76
CA GLY A 222 16.59 3.82 8.96
C GLY A 222 15.68 4.65 8.05
N GLU A 223 16.15 5.09 6.89
CA GLU A 223 15.38 5.86 5.91
C GLU A 223 14.14 5.08 5.44
N VAL A 224 14.26 3.78 5.18
CA VAL A 224 13.10 2.96 4.77
C VAL A 224 12.10 2.82 5.91
N ALA A 225 12.58 2.73 7.15
CA ALA A 225 11.73 2.71 8.34
C ALA A 225 10.97 4.05 8.51
N ASP A 226 11.64 5.19 8.31
CA ASP A 226 11.00 6.51 8.32
C ASP A 226 9.98 6.65 7.17
N ILE A 227 10.22 6.06 5.99
CA ILE A 227 9.25 6.03 4.88
C ILE A 227 8.00 5.23 5.25
N HIS A 228 8.14 4.05 5.87
CA HIS A 228 7.00 3.30 6.38
C HIS A 228 6.19 4.11 7.40
N LEU A 229 6.88 4.81 8.31
CA LEU A 229 6.24 5.68 9.30
C LEU A 229 5.44 6.80 8.62
N SER A 230 6.02 7.50 7.63
CA SER A 230 5.35 8.55 6.88
C SER A 230 4.20 8.03 6.02
N TYR A 231 4.32 6.82 5.46
CA TYR A 231 3.26 6.21 4.67
C TYR A 231 2.03 5.89 5.53
N ALA A 232 2.23 5.29 6.71
CA ALA A 232 1.16 5.00 7.65
C ALA A 232 0.45 6.29 8.11
N ALA A 233 1.21 7.34 8.43
CA ALA A 233 0.65 8.64 8.78
C ALA A 233 -0.17 9.23 7.62
N GLY A 234 0.36 9.22 6.39
CA GLY A 234 -0.34 9.75 5.22
C GLY A 234 -1.63 8.99 4.88
N LEU A 235 -1.68 7.67 5.11
CA LEU A 235 -2.91 6.89 4.97
C LEU A 235 -3.99 7.36 5.96
N ALA A 236 -3.62 7.51 7.24
CA ALA A 236 -4.54 7.95 8.28
C ALA A 236 -5.03 9.39 8.06
N GLU A 237 -4.12 10.32 7.73
CA GLU A 237 -4.47 11.72 7.43
C GLU A 237 -5.37 11.85 6.20
N THR A 238 -5.15 11.03 5.16
CA THR A 238 -6.02 11.03 3.97
C THR A 238 -7.41 10.49 4.31
N ALA A 239 -7.49 9.40 5.09
CA ALA A 239 -8.75 8.81 5.51
C ALA A 239 -9.57 9.77 6.37
N ASP A 240 -8.93 10.45 7.32
CA ASP A 240 -9.51 11.51 8.13
C ASP A 240 -10.04 12.67 7.28
N ALA A 241 -9.22 13.19 6.35
CA ALA A 241 -9.63 14.29 5.48
C ALA A 241 -10.80 13.94 4.55
N GLU A 242 -10.99 12.67 4.23
CA GLU A 242 -12.10 12.15 3.43
C GLU A 242 -13.32 11.71 4.25
N TYR A 243 -13.22 11.72 5.59
CA TYR A 243 -14.29 11.31 6.48
C TYR A 243 -15.48 12.28 6.40
N THR A 244 -16.70 11.73 6.29
CA THR A 244 -17.94 12.52 6.14
C THR A 244 -19.00 12.20 7.20
N GLY A 245 -18.58 11.78 8.41
CA GLY A 245 -19.50 11.38 9.49
C GLY A 245 -19.99 9.93 9.37
N ALA A 246 -19.23 9.06 8.69
CA ALA A 246 -19.54 7.63 8.63
C ALA A 246 -18.27 6.82 8.32
N VAL A 247 -18.09 5.70 9.03
CA VAL A 247 -17.03 4.74 8.73
C VAL A 247 -17.36 4.01 7.43
N THR A 248 -16.60 4.33 6.37
CA THR A 248 -16.69 3.62 5.08
C THR A 248 -15.68 2.48 5.02
N PRO A 249 -15.86 1.48 4.13
CA PRO A 249 -14.85 0.43 3.94
C PRO A 249 -13.45 0.97 3.60
N GLY A 250 -13.36 2.10 2.88
CA GLY A 250 -12.08 2.74 2.56
C GLY A 250 -11.42 3.40 3.77
N TYR A 251 -12.21 4.05 4.64
CA TYR A 251 -11.74 4.60 5.90
C TYR A 251 -11.22 3.49 6.82
N GLU A 252 -12.02 2.42 7.00
CA GLU A 252 -11.64 1.26 7.81
C GLU A 252 -10.34 0.62 7.28
N GLU A 253 -10.24 0.38 5.97
CA GLU A 253 -9.06 -0.19 5.33
C GLU A 253 -7.82 0.68 5.55
N ALA A 254 -7.94 2.00 5.38
CA ALA A 254 -6.81 2.92 5.55
C ALA A 254 -6.32 2.98 7.01
N MET A 255 -7.22 3.09 7.99
CA MET A 255 -6.85 3.14 9.42
C MET A 255 -6.21 1.83 9.87
N ARG A 256 -6.79 0.68 9.48
CA ARG A 256 -6.22 -0.64 9.77
C ARG A 256 -4.88 -0.84 9.09
N ARG A 257 -4.74 -0.40 7.84
CA ARG A 257 -3.48 -0.49 7.10
C ARG A 257 -2.38 0.36 7.72
N ALA A 258 -2.72 1.57 8.19
CA ALA A 258 -1.79 2.42 8.93
C ALA A 258 -1.30 1.71 10.21
N HIS A 259 -2.21 1.13 10.99
CA HIS A 259 -1.87 0.34 12.17
C HIS A 259 -0.93 -0.83 11.83
N GLU A 260 -1.27 -1.64 10.81
CA GLU A 260 -0.42 -2.76 10.37
C GLU A 260 1.01 -2.30 10.05
N ILE A 261 1.16 -1.22 9.28
CA ILE A 261 2.48 -0.70 8.92
C ILE A 261 3.24 -0.27 10.17
N TYR A 262 2.61 0.45 11.10
CA TYR A 262 3.26 0.85 12.36
C TYR A 262 3.76 -0.36 13.16
N THR A 263 2.98 -1.43 13.25
CA THR A 263 3.36 -2.63 14.04
C THR A 263 4.53 -3.42 13.45
N VAL A 264 4.77 -3.32 12.14
CA VAL A 264 5.90 -4.00 11.47
C VAL A 264 7.22 -3.27 11.69
N ILE A 265 7.21 -1.93 11.80
CA ILE A 265 8.42 -1.12 11.92
C ILE A 265 9.36 -1.58 13.06
N PRO A 266 8.92 -1.77 14.31
CA PRO A 266 9.83 -2.17 15.39
C PRO A 266 10.34 -3.60 15.27
N VAL A 267 9.68 -4.45 14.48
CA VAL A 267 10.09 -5.84 14.23
C VAL A 267 11.15 -5.92 13.14
N ASP A 268 10.88 -5.27 12.00
CA ASP A 268 11.74 -5.37 10.81
C ASP A 268 12.89 -4.34 10.82
N TYR A 269 12.73 -3.25 11.59
CA TYR A 269 13.68 -2.12 11.65
C TYR A 269 14.10 -1.81 13.09
N GLU A 270 14.36 -2.85 13.89
CA GLU A 270 14.80 -2.73 15.28
C GLU A 270 16.01 -1.79 15.42
N GLY A 271 15.92 -0.85 16.38
CA GLY A 271 17.00 0.08 16.70
C GLY A 271 17.06 1.36 15.86
N THR A 272 16.16 1.51 14.87
CA THR A 272 16.02 2.77 14.12
C THR A 272 15.29 3.85 14.94
N ALA A 273 15.46 5.11 14.56
CA ALA A 273 14.71 6.21 15.16
C ALA A 273 13.20 6.09 14.90
N ALA A 274 12.80 5.59 13.72
CA ALA A 274 11.42 5.33 13.36
C ALA A 274 10.76 4.32 14.31
N ALA A 275 11.43 3.19 14.59
CA ALA A 275 10.94 2.19 15.55
C ALA A 275 10.68 2.78 16.95
N GLY A 276 11.49 3.75 17.39
CA GLY A 276 11.29 4.46 18.65
C GLY A 276 10.09 5.42 18.69
N LYS A 277 9.55 5.83 17.52
CA LYS A 277 8.39 6.72 17.41
C LYS A 277 7.05 5.98 17.35
N VAL A 278 7.06 4.68 17.05
CA VAL A 278 5.86 3.86 16.79
C VAL A 278 4.84 3.89 17.93
N PRO A 279 5.20 3.77 19.23
CA PRO A 279 4.22 3.83 20.31
C PRO A 279 3.41 5.14 20.31
N GLN A 280 4.07 6.28 20.10
CA GLN A 280 3.38 7.57 19.98
C GLN A 280 2.55 7.62 18.69
N ALA A 281 3.07 7.14 17.57
CA ALA A 281 2.33 7.15 16.29
C ALA A 281 1.06 6.29 16.33
N LEU A 282 1.06 5.18 17.09
CA LEU A 282 -0.14 4.38 17.36
C LEU A 282 -1.15 5.12 18.24
N THR A 283 -0.68 5.89 19.21
CA THR A 283 -1.54 6.77 20.02
C THR A 283 -2.18 7.85 19.15
N ASP A 284 -1.37 8.53 18.33
CA ASP A 284 -1.82 9.57 17.41
C ASP A 284 -2.82 9.00 16.38
N LEU A 285 -2.61 7.77 15.90
CA LEU A 285 -3.54 7.08 15.00
C LEU A 285 -4.90 6.85 15.65
N TYR A 286 -4.92 6.37 16.91
CA TYR A 286 -6.17 6.15 17.62
C TYR A 286 -6.89 7.48 17.89
N GLU A 287 -6.18 8.51 18.36
CA GLU A 287 -6.74 9.85 18.58
C GLU A 287 -7.32 10.47 17.31
N LEU A 288 -6.60 10.39 16.19
CA LEU A 288 -7.10 10.86 14.90
C LEU A 288 -8.32 10.06 14.44
N GLY A 289 -8.29 8.74 14.64
CA GLY A 289 -9.36 7.85 14.20
C GLY A 289 -10.62 7.86 15.07
N THR A 290 -10.59 8.52 16.24
CA THR A 290 -11.72 8.61 17.18
C THR A 290 -12.10 10.06 17.48
N ASP A 291 -11.88 10.98 16.56
CA ASP A 291 -12.12 12.41 16.75
C ASP A 291 -13.61 12.75 17.02
N GLU A 292 -14.54 11.99 16.42
CA GLU A 292 -15.98 12.16 16.63
C GLU A 292 -16.39 11.81 18.07
N LEU A 293 -15.63 10.92 18.73
CA LEU A 293 -15.83 10.63 20.15
C LEU A 293 -15.54 11.87 21.02
N ASP A 294 -14.44 12.56 20.75
CA ASP A 294 -14.06 13.79 21.47
C ASP A 294 -15.02 14.95 21.19
N ALA A 295 -15.64 14.95 20.01
CA ALA A 295 -16.67 15.90 19.60
C ALA A 295 -18.09 15.55 20.10
N GLU A 296 -18.24 14.48 20.87
CA GLU A 296 -19.52 13.98 21.41
C GLU A 296 -20.54 13.55 20.35
N TYR A 297 -20.08 13.18 19.15
CA TYR A 297 -20.89 12.52 18.14
C TYR A 297 -20.88 11.00 18.39
N TRP A 298 -21.62 10.59 19.42
CA TRP A 298 -21.45 9.28 20.06
C TRP A 298 -21.66 8.08 19.15
N CYS A 299 -22.62 8.15 18.23
CA CYS A 299 -22.84 7.03 17.31
C CYS A 299 -21.74 6.87 16.27
N ASP A 300 -21.23 7.99 15.75
CA ASP A 300 -20.14 7.99 14.78
C ASP A 300 -18.82 7.62 15.47
N GLY A 301 -18.58 8.14 16.67
CA GLY A 301 -17.46 7.77 17.54
C GLY A 301 -17.48 6.30 17.96
N TYR A 302 -18.65 5.71 18.24
CA TYR A 302 -18.74 4.27 18.48
C TYR A 302 -18.32 3.45 17.26
N ASP A 303 -18.81 3.82 16.07
CA ASP A 303 -18.44 3.13 14.83
C ASP A 303 -16.93 3.28 14.52
N GLN A 304 -16.33 4.43 14.86
CA GLN A 304 -14.89 4.66 14.80
C GLN A 304 -14.10 3.74 15.76
N ILE A 305 -14.50 3.62 17.03
CA ILE A 305 -13.85 2.71 18.01
C ILE A 305 -13.89 1.25 17.51
N GLU A 306 -14.97 0.83 16.86
CA GLU A 306 -15.11 -0.54 16.33
C GLU A 306 -14.04 -0.87 15.27
N VAL A 307 -13.51 0.11 14.55
CA VAL A 307 -12.38 -0.08 13.60
C VAL A 307 -11.14 -0.62 14.33
N PHE A 308 -10.92 -0.12 15.55
CA PHE A 308 -9.70 -0.29 16.35
C PHE A 308 -9.77 -1.41 17.39
N ARG A 309 -10.99 -1.83 17.80
CA ARG A 309 -11.22 -2.76 18.91
C ARG A 309 -10.39 -4.05 18.83
N ASP A 310 -10.30 -4.64 17.64
CA ASP A 310 -9.71 -5.96 17.44
C ASP A 310 -8.24 -5.91 16.99
N LEU A 311 -7.60 -4.74 17.03
CA LEU A 311 -6.21 -4.55 16.63
C LEU A 311 -5.22 -4.88 17.77
N ASP A 312 -3.97 -5.19 17.41
CA ASP A 312 -2.90 -5.50 18.37
C ASP A 312 -2.23 -4.24 18.92
N TRP A 313 -2.63 -3.85 20.12
CA TRP A 313 -2.11 -2.69 20.83
C TRP A 313 -0.92 -3.00 21.76
N SER A 314 -0.21 -4.13 21.57
CA SER A 314 0.91 -4.51 22.45
C SER A 314 2.05 -3.48 22.50
N LEU A 315 2.19 -2.64 21.47
CA LEU A 315 3.16 -1.55 21.39
C LEU A 315 2.67 -0.22 22.00
N ALA A 316 1.37 -0.09 22.28
CA ALA A 316 0.72 1.05 22.92
C ALA A 316 -0.44 0.55 23.83
N PRO A 317 -0.14 -0.22 24.90
CA PRO A 317 -1.14 -0.93 25.70
C PRO A 317 -2.18 -0.02 26.36
N GLU A 318 -1.84 1.24 26.59
CA GLU A 318 -2.76 2.28 27.07
C GLU A 318 -3.99 2.44 26.16
N ILE A 319 -3.85 2.22 24.85
CA ILE A 319 -4.98 2.30 23.91
C ILE A 319 -5.95 1.14 24.13
N SER A 320 -5.46 -0.06 24.45
CA SER A 320 -6.34 -1.18 24.76
C SER A 320 -7.14 -0.96 26.04
N GLU A 321 -6.56 -0.33 27.06
CA GLU A 321 -7.27 0.05 28.29
C GLU A 321 -8.32 1.11 27.98
N ARG A 322 -7.93 2.14 27.23
CA ARG A 322 -8.79 3.26 26.81
C ARG A 322 -9.98 2.80 25.96
N ILE A 323 -9.79 1.93 24.97
CA ILE A 323 -10.89 1.30 24.21
C ILE A 323 -11.86 0.57 25.15
N GLY A 324 -11.33 -0.13 26.17
CA GLY A 324 -12.15 -0.85 27.15
C GLY A 324 -13.04 0.05 27.99
N GLU A 325 -12.63 1.31 28.22
CA GLU A 325 -13.40 2.32 28.96
C GLU A 325 -14.33 3.12 28.03
N GLU A 326 -13.83 3.54 26.87
CA GLU A 326 -14.53 4.41 25.92
C GLU A 326 -15.64 3.67 25.16
N ARG A 327 -15.42 2.41 24.79
CA ARG A 327 -16.39 1.63 23.99
C ARG A 327 -17.76 1.47 24.66
N PRO A 328 -17.89 0.99 25.92
CA PRO A 328 -19.21 0.88 26.56
C PRO A 328 -19.84 2.25 26.81
N GLN A 329 -19.04 3.29 27.07
CA GLN A 329 -19.55 4.65 27.19
C GLN A 329 -20.14 5.16 25.88
N ALA A 330 -19.41 5.01 24.77
CA ALA A 330 -19.85 5.41 23.44
C ALA A 330 -21.12 4.64 23.01
N ALA A 331 -21.18 3.33 23.28
CA ALA A 331 -22.37 2.52 23.03
C ALA A 331 -23.60 3.03 23.80
N LEU A 332 -23.45 3.28 25.10
CA LEU A 332 -24.53 3.80 25.95
C LEU A 332 -25.04 5.15 25.46
N LYS A 333 -24.11 6.07 25.14
CA LYS A 333 -24.46 7.41 24.67
C LYS A 333 -25.07 7.40 23.26
N CYS A 334 -24.53 6.58 22.35
CA CYS A 334 -25.14 6.37 21.03
C CYS A 334 -26.55 5.78 21.16
N GLY A 335 -26.76 4.84 22.08
CA GLY A 335 -28.08 4.26 22.32
C GLY A 335 -29.12 5.33 22.70
N TRP A 336 -28.76 6.22 23.63
CA TRP A 336 -29.61 7.35 24.01
C TRP A 336 -29.82 8.37 22.88
N GLU A 337 -28.77 8.71 22.14
CA GLU A 337 -28.88 9.58 20.96
C GLU A 337 -29.82 8.97 19.90
N ALA A 338 -29.74 7.66 19.70
CA ALA A 338 -30.62 6.93 18.79
C ALA A 338 -32.07 6.91 19.28
N VAL A 339 -32.32 6.74 20.58
CA VAL A 339 -33.66 6.89 21.19
C VAL A 339 -34.23 8.29 20.92
N ASP A 340 -33.46 9.34 21.22
CA ASP A 340 -33.90 10.73 21.02
C ASP A 340 -34.13 11.06 19.53
N GLY A 341 -33.36 10.43 18.64
CA GLY A 341 -33.49 10.55 17.20
C GLY A 341 -34.56 9.66 16.56
N GLY A 342 -35.29 8.85 17.34
CA GLY A 342 -36.28 7.89 16.84
C GLY A 342 -35.69 6.72 16.03
N LYS A 343 -34.39 6.46 16.16
CA LYS A 343 -33.65 5.39 15.47
C LYS A 343 -33.60 4.13 16.33
N PHE A 344 -34.78 3.58 16.67
CA PHE A 344 -34.91 2.49 17.66
C PHE A 344 -34.13 1.21 17.32
N ASP A 345 -33.99 0.84 16.04
CA ASP A 345 -33.18 -0.34 15.66
C ASP A 345 -31.69 -0.16 16.01
N ARG A 346 -31.17 1.07 15.89
CA ARG A 346 -29.79 1.39 16.29
C ARG A 346 -29.64 1.37 17.81
N ALA A 347 -30.63 1.88 18.54
CA ALA A 347 -30.64 1.83 19.99
C ALA A 347 -30.65 0.39 20.51
N ASP A 348 -31.49 -0.49 19.93
CA ASP A 348 -31.49 -1.93 20.24
C ASP A 348 -30.12 -2.57 19.98
N THR A 349 -29.48 -2.22 18.87
CA THR A 349 -28.12 -2.72 18.57
C THR A 349 -27.12 -2.31 19.67
N MET A 350 -27.24 -1.12 20.24
CA MET A 350 -26.37 -0.68 21.34
C MET A 350 -26.69 -1.39 22.65
N VAL A 351 -27.97 -1.66 22.93
CA VAL A 351 -28.39 -2.51 24.07
C VAL A 351 -27.78 -3.90 23.93
N ASP A 352 -27.91 -4.54 22.77
CA ASP A 352 -27.36 -5.88 22.52
C ASP A 352 -25.85 -5.92 22.78
N VAL A 353 -25.11 -4.89 22.36
CA VAL A 353 -23.67 -4.76 22.64
C VAL A 353 -23.40 -4.64 24.13
N LEU A 354 -24.12 -3.76 24.84
CA LEU A 354 -23.92 -3.51 26.26
C LEU A 354 -24.26 -4.76 27.10
N GLU A 355 -25.35 -5.45 26.79
CA GLU A 355 -25.74 -6.67 27.51
C GLU A 355 -24.80 -7.85 27.23
N ALA A 356 -24.34 -8.00 25.99
CA ALA A 356 -23.49 -9.13 25.60
C ALA A 356 -22.04 -8.97 26.11
N ASP A 357 -21.47 -7.78 25.96
CA ASP A 357 -20.05 -7.54 26.23
C ASP A 357 -19.80 -6.87 27.60
N TYR A 358 -20.80 -6.16 28.14
CA TYR A 358 -20.65 -5.25 29.29
C TYR A 358 -21.83 -5.30 30.28
N ALA A 359 -22.35 -6.49 30.60
CA ALA A 359 -23.60 -6.66 31.36
C ALA A 359 -23.72 -5.88 32.69
N ASP A 360 -22.59 -5.57 33.34
CA ASP A 360 -22.56 -4.82 34.61
C ASP A 360 -22.42 -3.29 34.43
N TYR A 361 -22.11 -2.81 33.21
CA TYR A 361 -21.86 -1.39 32.94
C TYR A 361 -23.17 -0.61 32.85
N GLU A 362 -23.44 0.25 33.84
CA GLU A 362 -24.63 1.12 33.89
C GLU A 362 -25.95 0.36 33.60
N ALA A 363 -26.08 -0.86 34.12
CA ALA A 363 -27.17 -1.78 33.79
C ALA A 363 -28.59 -1.19 34.02
N GLU A 364 -28.75 -0.34 35.04
CA GLU A 364 -30.02 0.37 35.29
C GLU A 364 -30.35 1.37 34.18
N ASP A 365 -29.36 2.07 33.62
CA ASP A 365 -29.54 2.98 32.49
C ASP A 365 -29.81 2.22 31.19
N VAL A 366 -29.22 1.02 31.00
CA VAL A 366 -29.52 0.15 29.86
C VAL A 366 -30.97 -0.37 29.93
N GLU A 367 -31.42 -0.85 31.09
CA GLU A 367 -32.82 -1.25 31.30
C GLU A 367 -33.79 -0.10 31.01
N LYS A 368 -33.44 1.11 31.47
CA LYS A 368 -34.22 2.31 31.17
C LYS A 368 -34.25 2.62 29.67
N MET A 369 -33.14 2.43 28.96
CA MET A 369 -33.09 2.61 27.51
C MET A 369 -34.05 1.66 26.80
N VAL A 370 -34.10 0.38 27.18
CA VAL A 370 -35.04 -0.61 26.64
C VAL A 370 -36.49 -0.15 26.80
N VAL A 371 -36.85 0.37 27.98
CA VAL A 371 -38.20 0.93 28.22
C VAL A 371 -38.49 2.10 27.27
N HIS A 372 -37.53 3.00 27.07
CA HIS A 372 -37.69 4.14 26.18
C HIS A 372 -37.78 3.73 24.70
N ILE A 373 -37.02 2.72 24.27
CA ILE A 373 -37.09 2.14 22.92
C ILE A 373 -38.51 1.59 22.67
N GLY A 374 -39.02 0.78 23.59
CA GLY A 374 -40.37 0.19 23.47
C GLY A 374 -41.47 1.26 23.42
N ALA A 375 -41.36 2.30 24.25
CA ALA A 375 -42.29 3.41 24.24
C ALA A 375 -42.26 4.18 22.91
N GLY A 376 -41.07 4.45 22.38
CA GLY A 376 -40.92 5.15 21.11
C GLY A 376 -41.47 4.35 19.91
N ARG A 377 -41.32 3.02 19.90
CA ARG A 377 -41.96 2.15 18.91
C ARG A 377 -43.49 2.17 19.03
N MET A 378 -44.01 2.16 20.25
CA MET A 378 -45.44 2.29 20.51
C MET A 378 -45.97 3.64 20.02
N GLU A 379 -45.25 4.75 20.27
CA GLU A 379 -45.62 6.08 19.74
C GLU A 379 -45.62 6.12 18.21
N ALA A 380 -44.65 5.48 17.55
CA ALA A 380 -44.60 5.39 16.09
C ALA A 380 -45.77 4.58 15.51
N GLU A 381 -46.15 3.48 16.18
CA GLU A 381 -47.34 2.71 15.80
C GLU A 381 -48.63 3.51 16.00
N MET A 382 -48.73 4.25 17.11
CA MET A 382 -49.84 5.18 17.34
C MET A 382 -49.93 6.24 16.24
N ASP A 383 -48.80 6.84 15.84
CA ASP A 383 -48.74 7.83 14.75
C ASP A 383 -49.16 7.23 13.39
N GLU A 384 -48.77 5.98 13.11
CA GLU A 384 -49.17 5.28 11.89
C GLU A 384 -50.69 5.07 11.86
N LEU A 385 -51.27 4.59 12.98
CA LEU A 385 -52.70 4.36 13.11
C LEU A 385 -53.48 5.67 12.89
N THR A 386 -53.06 6.78 13.48
CA THR A 386 -53.79 8.05 13.42
C THR A 386 -53.45 8.91 12.19
N SER A 387 -52.55 8.45 11.32
CA SER A 387 -52.06 9.23 10.16
C SER A 387 -53.12 9.63 9.13
N TRP A 388 -54.24 8.91 9.07
CA TRP A 388 -55.36 9.16 8.13
C TRP A 388 -56.54 9.91 8.75
N GLY A 389 -56.48 10.17 10.05
CA GLY A 389 -57.58 10.72 10.85
C GLY A 389 -57.70 9.98 12.18
N SER A 390 -58.25 10.69 13.16
CA SER A 390 -58.57 10.14 14.46
C SER A 390 -59.75 10.90 15.06
N SER A 391 -60.55 10.19 15.84
CA SER A 391 -61.60 10.77 16.67
C SER A 391 -61.14 10.88 18.12
N GLU A 392 -61.83 11.68 18.94
CA GLU A 392 -61.45 11.87 20.34
C GLU A 392 -61.84 10.64 21.19
N PHE A 393 -60.89 10.10 21.93
CA PHE A 393 -61.14 9.05 22.93
C PHE A 393 -61.60 9.70 24.25
N ASP A 394 -62.74 9.26 24.78
CA ASP A 394 -63.27 9.78 26.03
C ASP A 394 -62.49 9.24 27.23
N THR A 395 -61.93 10.16 28.02
CA THR A 395 -61.15 9.85 29.23
C THR A 395 -61.80 10.41 30.49
N GLU A 396 -63.05 10.88 30.41
CA GLU A 396 -63.78 11.39 31.57
C GLU A 396 -64.03 10.27 32.60
N SER A 397 -63.83 10.61 33.88
CA SER A 397 -64.09 9.68 34.99
C SER A 397 -65.57 9.72 35.38
N TYR A 398 -66.26 8.59 35.28
CA TYR A 398 -67.67 8.41 35.65
C TYR A 398 -67.87 7.92 37.09
N GLY A 399 -66.81 7.42 37.72
CA GLY A 399 -66.88 6.91 39.09
C GLY A 399 -65.51 6.83 39.76
N SER A 400 -65.43 5.98 40.78
CA SER A 400 -64.16 5.63 41.43
C SER A 400 -63.87 4.16 41.18
N SER A 401 -62.63 3.84 40.80
CA SER A 401 -62.19 2.46 40.55
C SER A 401 -62.06 1.63 41.84
N GLY A 402 -61.97 2.30 42.99
CA GLY A 402 -61.70 1.65 44.28
C GLY A 402 -60.23 1.23 44.46
N SER A 403 -59.34 1.60 43.54
CA SER A 403 -57.88 1.46 43.64
C SER A 403 -57.19 2.84 43.55
N ASP A 404 -55.86 2.87 43.59
CA ASP A 404 -55.08 4.09 43.34
C ASP A 404 -54.89 4.38 41.84
N ASP A 405 -55.23 3.42 40.98
CA ASP A 405 -55.10 3.49 39.52
C ASP A 405 -56.37 4.04 38.87
N PHE A 406 -56.21 4.67 37.70
CA PHE A 406 -57.29 4.97 36.79
C PHE A 406 -57.63 3.71 35.99
N VAL A 407 -58.88 3.25 36.06
CA VAL A 407 -59.32 2.02 35.37
C VAL A 407 -60.22 2.38 34.19
N PHE A 408 -59.82 1.93 33.00
CA PHE A 408 -60.66 1.89 31.81
C PHE A 408 -61.31 0.52 31.71
N GLU A 409 -62.64 0.47 31.68
CA GLU A 409 -63.43 -0.71 31.35
C GLU A 409 -64.11 -0.46 30.00
N ILE A 410 -63.58 -1.07 28.94
CA ILE A 410 -64.02 -0.84 27.57
C ILE A 410 -64.71 -2.09 27.06
N THR A 411 -66.00 -2.00 26.77
CA THR A 411 -66.75 -3.09 26.14
C THR A 411 -66.63 -3.00 24.62
N ASN A 412 -66.00 -3.99 24.01
CA ASN A 412 -65.95 -4.20 22.57
C ASN A 412 -67.23 -4.93 22.10
N HIS A 413 -68.19 -4.15 21.63
CA HIS A 413 -69.44 -4.63 21.04
C HIS A 413 -69.40 -4.52 19.51
N THR A 414 -68.26 -4.90 18.93
CA THR A 414 -68.00 -4.90 17.47
C THR A 414 -67.58 -6.29 17.00
N PRO A 415 -67.76 -6.62 15.70
CA PRO A 415 -67.30 -7.88 15.12
C PRO A 415 -65.78 -7.91 14.84
N TYR A 416 -65.00 -6.96 15.35
CA TYR A 416 -63.55 -6.85 15.10
C TYR A 416 -62.76 -6.85 16.41
N ASP A 417 -61.49 -7.25 16.34
CA ASP A 417 -60.55 -7.09 17.46
C ASP A 417 -60.40 -5.61 17.80
N MET A 418 -60.27 -5.30 19.09
CA MET A 418 -59.97 -3.95 19.58
C MET A 418 -58.63 -3.95 20.31
N ARG A 419 -57.84 -2.90 20.07
CA ARG A 419 -56.52 -2.67 20.69
C ARG A 419 -56.53 -1.34 21.44
N PHE A 420 -55.96 -1.35 22.63
CA PHE A 420 -55.71 -0.19 23.48
C PHE A 420 -54.20 -0.04 23.64
N LEU A 421 -53.63 0.98 23.01
CA LEU A 421 -52.22 1.33 23.06
C LEU A 421 -52.07 2.51 24.02
N TYR A 422 -51.05 2.49 24.87
CA TYR A 422 -50.75 3.63 25.75
C TYR A 422 -49.25 3.87 25.92
N VAL A 423 -48.89 5.14 26.08
CA VAL A 423 -47.56 5.59 26.51
C VAL A 423 -47.74 6.67 27.57
N GLY A 424 -47.13 6.45 28.73
CA GLY A 424 -47.37 7.22 29.95
C GLY A 424 -46.11 7.80 30.60
N PRO A 425 -46.21 8.16 31.89
CA PRO A 425 -45.08 8.69 32.67
C PRO A 425 -43.90 7.73 32.65
N ASP A 426 -42.68 8.29 32.66
CA ASP A 426 -41.43 7.54 32.63
C ASP A 426 -41.35 6.51 31.47
N ARG A 427 -42.07 6.77 30.37
CA ARG A 427 -42.14 5.90 29.19
C ARG A 427 -42.71 4.51 29.49
N VAL A 428 -43.47 4.34 30.57
CA VAL A 428 -44.29 3.13 30.75
C VAL A 428 -45.26 3.03 29.59
N HIS A 429 -45.27 1.89 28.90
CA HIS A 429 -46.04 1.69 27.68
C HIS A 429 -46.60 0.27 27.64
N GLY A 430 -47.62 0.07 26.82
CA GLY A 430 -48.17 -1.25 26.60
C GLY A 430 -49.29 -1.27 25.58
N GLU A 431 -49.65 -2.50 25.23
CA GLU A 431 -50.80 -2.81 24.40
C GLU A 431 -51.67 -3.82 25.15
N VAL A 432 -52.96 -3.55 25.18
CA VAL A 432 -53.99 -4.50 25.63
C VAL A 432 -54.96 -4.71 24.49
N SER A 433 -55.36 -5.96 24.23
CA SER A 433 -56.30 -6.28 23.17
C SER A 433 -57.43 -7.18 23.65
N VAL A 434 -58.58 -7.05 23.00
CA VAL A 434 -59.76 -7.86 23.23
C VAL A 434 -60.30 -8.35 21.89
N GLY A 435 -60.77 -9.61 21.88
CA GLY A 435 -61.30 -10.25 20.69
C GLY A 435 -62.61 -9.62 20.19
N PRO A 436 -63.13 -10.06 19.04
CA PRO A 436 -64.41 -9.61 18.54
C PRO A 436 -65.56 -10.14 19.41
N CYS A 437 -66.67 -9.44 19.43
CA CYS A 437 -67.92 -9.97 19.94
C CYS A 437 -68.55 -10.90 18.88
N ASP A 438 -68.59 -12.21 19.17
CA ASP A 438 -69.06 -13.25 18.25
C ASP A 438 -70.52 -13.08 17.79
N ASP A 439 -71.36 -12.49 18.66
CA ASP A 439 -72.79 -12.29 18.42
C ASP A 439 -73.16 -10.84 18.05
N CYS A 440 -72.16 -9.97 17.82
CA CYS A 440 -72.35 -8.57 17.46
C CYS A 440 -72.26 -8.34 15.95
N ASP A 441 -73.09 -7.42 15.45
CA ASP A 441 -73.16 -7.04 14.03
C ASP A 441 -72.84 -5.54 13.85
N VAL A 442 -72.68 -5.08 12.60
CA VAL A 442 -72.72 -3.66 12.27
C VAL A 442 -74.18 -3.20 12.26
N TYR A 443 -74.52 -2.20 13.07
CA TYR A 443 -75.91 -1.77 13.30
C TYR A 443 -76.38 -0.72 12.29
N PRO A 444 -77.65 -0.69 11.88
CA PRO A 444 -78.18 0.43 11.11
C PRO A 444 -78.02 1.75 11.88
N ALA A 445 -77.65 2.84 11.19
CA ALA A 445 -77.44 4.16 11.81
C ALA A 445 -78.65 4.67 12.62
N ASP A 446 -79.87 4.28 12.25
CA ASP A 446 -81.11 4.68 12.91
C ASP A 446 -81.53 3.75 14.06
N SER A 447 -80.79 2.67 14.30
CA SER A 447 -81.10 1.61 15.28
C SER A 447 -79.86 1.02 15.97
N PRO A 448 -79.04 1.84 16.68
CA PRO A 448 -77.90 1.33 17.45
C PRO A 448 -78.35 0.41 18.62
N PRO A 449 -77.44 -0.40 19.19
CA PRO A 449 -77.75 -1.21 20.36
C PRO A 449 -78.17 -0.32 21.53
N GLY A 450 -79.13 -0.79 22.33
CA GLY A 450 -79.48 -0.11 23.58
C GLY A 450 -78.30 -0.16 24.57
N ILE A 451 -78.25 0.79 25.52
CA ILE A 451 -77.20 0.87 26.54
C ILE A 451 -77.01 -0.47 27.25
N ASP A 452 -78.10 -1.09 27.73
CA ASP A 452 -78.06 -2.39 28.41
C ASP A 452 -77.57 -3.55 27.52
N GLY A 453 -77.75 -3.44 26.20
CA GLY A 453 -77.25 -4.44 25.23
C GLY A 453 -75.75 -4.26 24.98
N CYS A 454 -75.32 -3.02 24.78
CA CYS A 454 -73.92 -2.69 24.52
C CYS A 454 -72.99 -3.21 25.63
N PHE A 455 -73.33 -2.93 26.89
CA PHE A 455 -72.54 -3.37 28.05
C PHE A 455 -72.83 -4.82 28.48
N GLY A 456 -73.89 -5.45 27.95
CA GLY A 456 -74.35 -6.77 28.39
C GLY A 456 -73.82 -7.95 27.57
N ASP A 457 -73.57 -7.72 26.28
CA ASP A 457 -73.30 -8.79 25.30
C ASP A 457 -71.93 -8.67 24.59
N GLY A 458 -71.10 -7.68 24.96
CA GLY A 458 -69.76 -7.45 24.37
C GLY A 458 -68.61 -8.03 25.20
N GLU A 459 -67.42 -8.10 24.59
CA GLU A 459 -66.18 -8.54 25.26
C GLU A 459 -65.52 -7.36 25.98
N VAL A 460 -65.06 -7.54 27.22
CA VAL A 460 -64.55 -6.44 28.05
C VAL A 460 -63.03 -6.41 28.09
N LEU A 461 -62.47 -5.23 27.83
CA LEU A 461 -61.07 -4.87 27.97
C LEU A 461 -60.90 -3.98 29.21
N GLU A 462 -60.15 -4.46 30.20
CA GLU A 462 -59.84 -3.70 31.41
C GLU A 462 -58.37 -3.24 31.37
N VAL A 463 -58.12 -1.94 31.56
CA VAL A 463 -56.77 -1.36 31.64
C VAL A 463 -56.67 -0.48 32.88
N ALA A 464 -55.76 -0.84 33.79
CA ALA A 464 -55.43 -0.06 34.97
C ALA A 464 -54.13 0.71 34.75
N LEU A 465 -54.20 2.04 34.80
CA LEU A 465 -53.07 2.94 34.60
C LEU A 465 -52.82 3.78 35.86
N ALA A 466 -51.56 3.91 36.24
CA ALA A 466 -51.17 4.79 37.35
C ALA A 466 -51.53 6.27 37.03
N PRO A 467 -51.60 7.15 38.03
CA PRO A 467 -51.86 8.57 37.79
C PRO A 467 -50.73 9.22 36.99
N GLY A 468 -51.07 10.03 36.00
CA GLY A 468 -50.09 10.77 35.19
C GLY A 468 -50.59 11.14 33.80
N ASP A 469 -49.68 11.65 32.97
CA ASP A 469 -49.98 12.06 31.60
C ASP A 469 -49.79 10.88 30.64
N TYR A 470 -50.81 10.57 29.86
CA TYR A 470 -50.82 9.47 28.90
C TYR A 470 -51.22 9.94 27.52
N ARG A 471 -50.55 9.39 26.51
CA ARG A 471 -51.06 9.28 25.15
C ARG A 471 -51.72 7.92 25.00
N ILE A 472 -52.96 7.91 24.53
CA ILE A 472 -53.78 6.70 24.37
C ILE A 472 -54.29 6.65 22.93
N VAL A 473 -54.21 5.48 22.30
CA VAL A 473 -54.88 5.20 21.02
C VAL A 473 -55.68 3.92 21.15
N VAL A 474 -56.95 3.99 20.78
CA VAL A 474 -57.86 2.85 20.73
C VAL A 474 -58.30 2.64 19.29
N GLY A 475 -58.08 1.44 18.75
CA GLY A 475 -58.39 1.13 17.36
C GLY A 475 -58.96 -0.26 17.20
N TYR A 476 -59.59 -0.51 16.04
CA TYR A 476 -60.15 -1.82 15.68
C TYR A 476 -59.30 -2.46 14.58
N GLY A 477 -59.31 -3.79 14.48
CA GLY A 477 -58.61 -4.55 13.44
C GLY A 477 -59.17 -4.39 12.01
N SER A 478 -60.04 -3.40 11.76
CA SER A 478 -60.68 -3.15 10.47
C SER A 478 -60.01 -1.99 9.73
N PHE A 479 -59.84 -2.10 8.41
CA PHE A 479 -59.17 -1.06 7.60
C PHE A 479 -60.00 0.23 7.47
N ASP A 480 -61.31 0.17 7.75
CA ASP A 480 -62.26 1.25 7.52
C ASP A 480 -62.68 1.99 8.81
N SER A 481 -62.15 1.59 9.98
CA SER A 481 -62.48 2.24 11.25
C SER A 481 -61.47 3.34 11.61
N GLU A 482 -61.96 4.56 11.84
CA GLU A 482 -61.17 5.67 12.37
C GLU A 482 -60.73 5.37 13.82
N PRO A 483 -59.43 5.38 14.15
CA PRO A 483 -58.97 5.18 15.51
C PRO A 483 -59.38 6.36 16.40
N MET A 484 -59.42 6.11 17.71
CA MET A 484 -59.67 7.12 18.72
C MET A 484 -58.38 7.45 19.45
N GLU A 485 -58.10 8.73 19.69
CA GLU A 485 -56.91 9.18 20.40
C GLU A 485 -57.25 10.11 21.56
N ALA A 486 -56.43 10.06 22.61
CA ALA A 486 -56.45 11.03 23.68
C ALA A 486 -55.04 11.34 24.17
N ASN A 487 -54.84 12.59 24.56
CA ASN A 487 -53.73 13.00 25.43
C ASN A 487 -54.37 13.44 26.75
N ALA A 488 -54.28 12.60 27.78
CA ALA A 488 -55.05 12.75 29.01
C ALA A 488 -54.17 12.72 30.25
N SER A 489 -54.47 13.62 31.19
CA SER A 489 -53.90 13.59 32.55
C SER A 489 -54.85 12.80 33.45
N LEU A 490 -54.47 11.55 33.75
CA LEU A 490 -55.26 10.63 34.57
C LEU A 490 -55.03 10.88 36.06
N GLY A 491 -56.13 11.09 36.80
CA GLY A 491 -56.12 11.22 38.25
C GLY A 491 -56.16 9.86 38.96
N SER A 492 -55.76 9.83 40.24
CA SER A 492 -55.81 8.61 41.05
C SER A 492 -57.23 8.13 41.31
N GLY A 493 -57.44 6.82 41.17
CA GLY A 493 -58.69 6.14 41.54
C GLY A 493 -59.90 6.47 40.66
N GLY A 494 -59.67 7.01 39.46
CA GLY A 494 -60.72 7.28 38.47
C GLY A 494 -61.21 6.01 37.79
N TYR A 495 -62.45 6.03 37.31
CA TYR A 495 -63.06 4.91 36.58
C TYR A 495 -63.80 5.43 35.35
N ASN A 496 -63.46 4.91 34.18
CA ASN A 496 -64.12 5.17 32.91
C ASN A 496 -64.71 3.86 32.38
N GLU A 497 -65.99 3.87 32.06
CA GLU A 497 -66.71 2.74 31.48
C GLU A 497 -67.30 3.19 30.15
N THR A 498 -66.86 2.54 29.06
CA THR A 498 -67.24 2.92 27.70
C THR A 498 -67.59 1.68 26.89
N CYS A 499 -68.62 1.77 26.05
CA CYS A 499 -68.96 0.70 25.11
C CYS A 499 -68.87 1.19 23.67
N TYR A 500 -68.19 0.42 22.83
CA TYR A 500 -68.00 0.73 21.42
C TYR A 500 -68.76 -0.25 20.53
N TYR A 501 -69.47 0.29 19.55
CA TYR A 501 -70.21 -0.45 18.53
C TYR A 501 -70.04 0.25 17.17
N LEU A 502 -70.27 -0.48 16.08
CA LEU A 502 -70.20 0.07 14.72
C LEU A 502 -71.59 0.27 14.13
N THR A 503 -71.77 1.35 13.37
CA THR A 503 -72.99 1.60 12.59
C THR A 503 -72.72 1.67 11.09
N GLU A 504 -73.72 1.33 10.28
CA GLU A 504 -73.72 1.59 8.84
C GLU A 504 -73.62 3.10 8.57
N GLU A 505 -72.84 3.52 7.56
CA GLU A 505 -72.70 4.93 7.16
C GLU A 505 -73.98 5.56 6.56
#